data_AF-A0A350IVT2-F1
#
_entry.id   AF-A0A350IVT2-F1
#
_cell.length_a   1.000
_cell.length_b   1.000
_cell.length_c   1.000
_cell.angle_alpha   90.00
_cell.angle_beta   90.00
_cell.angle_gamma   90.00
#
_symmetry.space_group_name_H-M   'P 1'
#
loop_
_entity.id
_entity.type
_entity.pdbx_description
1 polymer ?
#
loop_
_entity_poly.entity_id
_entity_poly.type
_entity_poly.pdbx_seq_one_letter_code
_entity_poly.pdbx_strand_id
1 'polypeptide(L)'
;GSEYFGATVSLGSSSTCWLPGSPQATFANASGTPIVIAAISGAPLSQPVTLSAGTGPASIRVQISDYAALPPVAGISLTLGDGSNLGLRVAPAPSSDSAGVGPGPASEAVYVVGISVPAETATPTPAMTLSGVSAALHATSIAVPGQRYGFEVTLSNSALSPADLSPCPVYLEGLKDMDSSVVSYLLNCAAAEPIPSVGSESFDMRLSIPWSTPRGQYLLTWGIVGSASAYANTWIDVS
;
A
#
# COMPACT_ATOMS: atom_id res chain seq x y z
N GLY A 1 6.79 1.70 15.50
CA GLY A 1 5.87 2.84 15.25
C GLY A 1 6.47 3.84 14.28
N SER A 2 5.75 4.92 13.98
CA SER A 2 5.87 5.56 12.66
C SER A 2 6.19 7.06 12.69
N GLU A 3 6.93 7.53 11.70
CA GLU A 3 7.19 8.96 11.42
C GLU A 3 6.70 9.32 10.00
N TYR A 4 6.19 10.54 9.83
CA TYR A 4 5.61 11.02 8.57
C TYR A 4 6.36 12.26 8.06
N PHE A 5 6.71 12.25 6.78
CA PHE A 5 7.30 13.37 6.06
C PHE A 5 6.40 13.74 4.89
N GLY A 6 6.29 15.03 4.58
CA GLY A 6 5.40 15.52 3.54
C GLY A 6 6.03 16.60 2.67
N ALA A 7 5.61 16.66 1.41
CA ALA A 7 5.99 17.72 0.49
C ALA A 7 4.92 17.95 -0.57
N THR A 8 5.00 19.09 -1.24
CA THR A 8 4.07 19.48 -2.31
C THR A 8 4.84 19.69 -3.60
N VAL A 9 4.37 19.07 -4.68
CA VAL A 9 4.91 19.17 -6.04
C VAL A 9 3.93 19.94 -6.91
N SER A 10 4.39 21.05 -7.46
CA SER A 10 3.64 21.88 -8.39
C SER A 10 4.28 21.83 -9.78
N LEU A 11 3.47 21.95 -10.82
CA LEU A 11 3.97 22.14 -12.18
C LEU A 11 4.63 23.52 -12.33
N GLY A 12 5.90 23.53 -12.73
CA GLY A 12 6.63 24.75 -13.08
C GLY A 12 6.51 25.16 -14.55
N SER A 13 5.88 24.34 -15.39
CA SER A 13 5.71 24.56 -16.84
C SER A 13 4.33 24.11 -17.32
N SER A 14 4.00 24.38 -18.58
CA SER A 14 2.74 23.96 -19.22
C SER A 14 2.76 22.49 -19.71
N SER A 15 3.90 21.81 -19.60
CA SER A 15 4.06 20.42 -20.05
C SER A 15 3.52 19.46 -18.98
N THR A 16 2.83 18.39 -19.39
CA THR A 16 2.36 17.36 -18.46
C THR A 16 3.53 16.66 -17.78
N CYS A 17 3.45 16.49 -16.47
CA CYS A 17 4.46 15.81 -15.66
C CYS A 17 3.86 14.53 -15.07
N TRP A 18 4.56 13.40 -15.25
CA TRP A 18 4.09 12.09 -14.79
C TRP A 18 4.79 11.70 -13.50
N LEU A 19 4.00 11.43 -12.46
CA LEU A 19 4.47 10.90 -11.18
C LEU A 19 4.18 9.39 -11.13
N PRO A 20 5.19 8.56 -10.80
CA PRO A 20 5.03 7.11 -10.81
C PRO A 20 4.15 6.68 -9.65
N GLY A 21 3.45 5.56 -9.81
CA GLY A 21 2.67 4.97 -8.72
C GLY A 21 3.52 4.33 -7.62
N SER A 22 4.80 4.07 -7.91
CA SER A 22 5.78 3.41 -7.04
C SER A 22 7.08 4.24 -6.91
N PRO A 23 7.03 5.47 -6.38
CA PRO A 23 8.23 6.28 -6.22
C PRO A 23 9.20 5.60 -5.23
N GLN A 24 10.47 5.54 -5.60
CA GLN A 24 11.54 5.03 -4.75
C GLN A 24 12.09 6.18 -3.89
N ALA A 25 12.35 5.91 -2.61
CA ALA A 25 12.92 6.88 -1.68
C ALA A 25 14.31 6.43 -1.25
N THR A 26 15.22 7.39 -1.14
CA THR A 26 16.53 7.21 -0.52
C THR A 26 16.66 8.16 0.65
N PHE A 27 17.34 7.72 1.71
CA PHE A 27 17.40 8.42 2.98
C PHE A 27 18.84 8.77 3.33
N ALA A 28 19.05 9.92 3.95
CA ALA A 28 20.35 10.34 4.45
C ALA A 28 20.23 10.98 5.83
N ASN A 29 21.28 10.81 6.65
CA ASN A 29 21.41 11.52 7.93
C ASN A 29 21.94 12.96 7.71
N ALA A 30 22.15 13.70 8.81
CA ALA A 30 22.61 15.09 8.76
C ALA A 30 24.02 15.26 8.16
N SER A 31 24.86 14.22 8.15
CA SER A 31 26.17 14.23 7.50
C SER A 31 26.12 13.84 6.02
N GLY A 32 24.93 13.57 5.48
CA GLY A 32 24.75 13.09 4.10
C GLY A 32 25.06 11.60 3.91
N THR A 33 25.24 10.84 4.99
CA THR A 33 25.49 9.40 4.93
C THR A 33 24.17 8.68 4.61
N PRO A 34 24.15 7.77 3.62
CA PRO A 34 22.96 6.99 3.29
C PRO A 34 22.47 6.15 4.49
N ILE A 35 21.16 6.15 4.71
CA ILE A 35 20.47 5.26 5.63
C ILE A 35 19.71 4.24 4.78
N VAL A 36 19.97 2.96 5.01
CA VAL A 36 19.27 1.88 4.31
C VAL A 36 17.99 1.58 5.05
N ILE A 37 16.85 1.82 4.40
CA ILE A 37 15.52 1.51 4.89
C ILE A 37 14.84 0.77 3.75
N ALA A 38 14.28 -0.41 4.01
CA ALA A 38 13.60 -1.16 2.98
C ALA A 38 12.28 -0.46 2.62
N ALA A 39 11.91 -0.44 1.34
CA ALA A 39 10.52 -0.13 1.00
C ALA A 39 9.64 -1.19 1.65
N ILE A 40 8.52 -0.79 2.26
CA ILE A 40 7.52 -1.75 2.66
C ILE A 40 7.09 -2.45 1.38
N SER A 41 7.39 -3.74 1.33
CA SER A 41 7.05 -4.49 0.14
C SER A 41 5.55 -4.51 0.02
N GLY A 42 5.07 -3.94 -1.07
CA GLY A 42 3.66 -3.99 -1.39
C GLY A 42 2.74 -3.06 -0.60
N ALA A 43 3.24 -1.90 -0.19
CA ALA A 43 2.33 -0.79 0.09
C ALA A 43 1.42 -0.51 -1.12
N PRO A 44 0.20 0.05 -0.90
CA PRO A 44 -0.64 0.52 -1.99
C PRO A 44 0.19 1.46 -2.87
N LEU A 45 0.40 1.04 -4.11
CA LEU A 45 0.93 1.93 -5.13
C LEU A 45 -0.04 3.11 -5.23
N SER A 46 0.48 4.31 -5.18
CA SER A 46 -0.32 5.48 -5.53
C SER A 46 -0.78 5.29 -6.97
N GLN A 47 -2.00 5.68 -7.33
CA GLN A 47 -2.30 5.71 -8.76
C GLN A 47 -1.31 6.67 -9.44
N PRO A 48 -0.72 6.31 -10.60
CA PRO A 48 0.16 7.22 -11.31
C PRO A 48 -0.55 8.54 -11.53
N VAL A 49 0.05 9.63 -11.06
CA VAL A 49 -0.56 10.95 -11.15
C VAL A 49 0.03 11.64 -12.37
N THR A 50 -0.83 12.11 -13.28
CA THR A 50 -0.41 13.05 -14.31
C THR A 50 -0.76 14.45 -13.83
N LEU A 51 0.26 15.24 -13.52
CA LEU A 51 0.10 16.66 -13.29
C LEU A 51 -0.08 17.35 -14.65
N SER A 52 -1.11 18.18 -14.74
CA SER A 52 -1.36 19.09 -15.88
C SER A 52 -1.70 20.48 -15.36
N ALA A 53 -1.76 21.49 -16.25
CA ALA A 53 -2.08 22.87 -15.85
C ALA A 53 -3.43 23.03 -15.11
N GLY A 54 -4.34 22.04 -15.18
CA GLY A 54 -5.61 22.00 -14.43
C GLY A 54 -5.58 21.15 -13.16
N THR A 55 -4.62 20.25 -13.03
CA THR A 55 -4.47 19.34 -11.88
C THR A 55 -3.67 20.07 -10.81
N GLY A 56 -4.31 20.51 -9.72
CA GLY A 56 -3.64 21.20 -8.61
C GLY A 56 -2.41 20.47 -8.07
N PRO A 57 -1.61 21.10 -7.20
CA PRO A 57 -0.30 20.58 -6.81
C PRO A 57 -0.39 19.24 -6.07
N ALA A 58 0.37 18.21 -6.49
CA ALA A 58 0.39 16.91 -5.81
C ALA A 58 1.03 17.01 -4.42
N SER A 59 0.46 16.34 -3.44
CA SER A 59 1.05 16.08 -2.13
C SER A 59 1.74 14.72 -2.13
N ILE A 60 2.96 14.68 -1.61
CA ILE A 60 3.73 13.46 -1.39
C ILE A 60 3.87 13.25 0.11
N ARG A 61 3.64 12.03 0.58
CA ARG A 61 3.82 11.60 1.97
C ARG A 61 4.75 10.40 2.02
N VAL A 62 5.77 10.45 2.87
CA VAL A 62 6.63 9.31 3.19
C VAL A 62 6.35 8.91 4.63
N GLN A 63 6.02 7.66 4.88
CA GLN A 63 5.92 7.11 6.22
C GLN A 63 7.05 6.12 6.43
N ILE A 64 7.76 6.22 7.55
CA ILE A 64 8.76 5.25 7.98
C ILE A 64 8.23 4.57 9.25
N SER A 65 8.26 3.24 9.29
CA SER A 65 7.86 2.43 10.44
C SER A 65 9.08 1.75 11.08
N ASP A 66 8.98 1.46 12.37
CA ASP A 66 9.97 0.69 13.16
C ASP A 66 11.38 1.27 13.14
N TYR A 67 11.42 2.61 13.19
CA TYR A 67 12.61 3.43 12.94
C TYR A 67 13.50 3.70 14.17
N ALA A 68 13.13 3.25 15.38
CA ALA A 68 13.77 3.69 16.63
C ALA A 68 15.26 3.31 16.74
N ALA A 69 15.71 2.30 16.01
CA ALA A 69 17.11 1.87 15.95
C ALA A 69 17.91 2.54 14.82
N LEU A 70 17.30 3.40 14.00
CA LEU A 70 17.96 4.11 12.90
C LEU A 70 18.53 5.46 13.34
N PRO A 71 19.62 5.94 12.70
CA PRO A 71 20.02 7.34 12.79
C PRO A 71 18.88 8.27 12.35
N PRO A 72 18.75 9.48 12.92
CA PRO A 72 17.76 10.45 12.47
C PRO A 72 17.88 10.76 10.97
N VAL A 73 16.76 10.64 10.26
CA VAL A 73 16.67 11.01 8.84
C VAL A 73 16.68 12.54 8.74
N ALA A 74 17.61 13.09 7.96
CA ALA A 74 17.73 14.53 7.73
C ALA A 74 17.47 14.93 6.26
N GLY A 75 17.48 13.96 5.35
CA GLY A 75 17.18 14.18 3.94
C GLY A 75 16.51 12.96 3.32
N ILE A 76 15.56 13.22 2.43
CA ILE A 76 14.89 12.20 1.61
C ILE A 76 15.04 12.62 0.15
N SER A 77 15.41 11.71 -0.74
CA SER A 77 15.39 11.94 -2.17
C SER A 77 14.48 10.92 -2.84
N LEU A 78 13.52 11.42 -3.62
CA LEU A 78 12.55 10.61 -4.35
C LEU A 78 12.88 10.61 -5.83
N THR A 79 12.95 9.43 -6.44
CA THR A 79 13.09 9.32 -7.89
C THR A 79 11.71 9.33 -8.54
N LEU A 80 11.48 10.31 -9.41
CA LEU A 80 10.26 10.47 -10.19
C LEU A 80 10.34 9.66 -11.48
N GLY A 81 9.21 9.56 -12.17
CA GLY A 81 9.02 8.64 -13.29
C GLY A 81 9.78 9.02 -14.57
N ASP A 82 10.22 10.27 -14.65
CA ASP A 82 11.12 10.81 -15.69
C ASP A 82 12.61 10.67 -15.32
N GLY A 83 12.92 10.04 -14.18
CA GLY A 83 14.27 9.89 -13.65
C GLY A 83 14.80 11.13 -12.90
N SER A 84 14.02 12.20 -12.77
CA SER A 84 14.38 13.35 -11.95
C SER A 84 14.30 13.01 -10.45
N ASN A 85 15.07 13.73 -9.63
CA ASN A 85 15.07 13.53 -8.18
C ASN A 85 14.43 14.73 -7.47
N LEU A 86 13.44 14.46 -6.64
CA LEU A 86 12.85 15.43 -5.73
C LEU A 86 13.48 15.27 -4.34
N GLY A 87 14.24 16.27 -3.91
CA GLY A 87 14.81 16.33 -2.57
C GLY A 87 13.81 16.93 -1.57
N LEU A 88 13.48 16.18 -0.53
CA LEU A 88 12.75 16.67 0.63
C LEU A 88 13.73 16.95 1.76
N ARG A 89 13.77 18.20 2.21
CA ARG A 89 14.46 18.54 3.46
C ARG A 89 13.55 18.19 4.62
N VAL A 90 14.03 17.28 5.47
CA VAL A 90 13.35 16.95 6.72
C VAL A 90 13.66 18.07 7.70
N ALA A 91 12.69 18.94 7.95
CA ALA A 91 12.76 19.83 9.10
C ALA A 91 12.57 18.97 10.37
N PRO A 92 13.29 19.26 11.47
CA PRO A 92 12.99 18.61 12.75
C PRO A 92 11.51 18.84 13.07
N ALA A 93 10.73 17.76 13.24
CA ALA A 93 9.31 17.88 13.51
C ALA A 93 9.08 18.73 14.78
N PRO A 94 8.13 19.69 14.78
CA PRO A 94 7.61 20.20 16.03
C PRO A 94 6.92 19.04 16.75
N SER A 95 7.45 18.67 17.90
CA SER A 95 6.99 17.59 18.76
C SER A 95 5.47 17.59 18.95
N SER A 96 4.75 16.60 18.41
CA SER A 96 3.46 16.13 18.98
C SER A 96 2.90 14.85 18.36
N ASP A 97 3.25 14.48 17.13
CA ASP A 97 2.81 13.20 16.57
C ASP A 97 3.78 12.10 17.00
N SER A 98 3.38 11.44 18.08
CA SER A 98 4.14 10.47 18.85
C SER A 98 4.83 9.45 17.94
N ALA A 99 6.16 9.48 17.96
CA ALA A 99 7.02 8.38 17.62
C ALA A 99 6.52 7.14 18.33
N GLY A 100 5.76 6.28 17.63
CA GLY A 100 5.43 4.98 18.17
C GLY A 100 6.74 4.24 18.37
N VAL A 101 7.17 4.07 19.61
CA VAL A 101 8.35 3.27 19.96
C VAL A 101 8.04 1.84 19.57
N GLY A 102 8.41 1.45 18.35
CA GLY A 102 8.45 0.05 17.96
C GLY A 102 9.76 -0.54 18.50
N PRO A 103 9.75 -1.69 19.19
CA PRO A 103 10.96 -2.28 19.77
C PRO A 103 11.88 -2.96 18.75
N GLY A 104 11.68 -2.74 17.44
CA GLY A 104 12.35 -3.47 16.38
C GLY A 104 13.81 -3.05 16.15
N PRO A 105 14.72 -3.99 15.83
CA PRO A 105 16.06 -3.66 15.33
C PRO A 105 16.00 -2.87 14.01
N ALA A 106 17.07 -2.15 13.67
CA ALA A 106 17.16 -1.32 12.46
C ALA A 106 16.87 -2.08 11.15
N SER A 107 17.06 -3.40 11.15
CA SER A 107 16.75 -4.31 10.04
C SER A 107 15.25 -4.46 9.75
N GLU A 108 14.38 -4.06 10.67
CA GLU A 108 12.92 -4.14 10.52
C GLU A 108 12.29 -2.81 10.06
N ALA A 109 13.10 -1.75 9.93
CA ALA A 109 12.60 -0.45 9.51
C ALA A 109 12.17 -0.49 8.03
N VAL A 110 10.94 -0.03 7.77
CA VAL A 110 10.34 -0.01 6.42
C VAL A 110 9.74 1.35 6.09
N TYR A 111 9.64 1.69 4.80
CA TYR A 111 8.99 2.94 4.35
C TYR A 111 7.88 2.73 3.31
N VAL A 112 6.88 3.60 3.31
CA VAL A 112 5.90 3.74 2.21
C VAL A 112 5.88 5.17 1.70
N VAL A 113 5.69 5.34 0.39
CA VAL A 113 5.47 6.64 -0.24
C VAL A 113 4.08 6.68 -0.86
N GLY A 114 3.31 7.69 -0.50
CA GLY A 114 2.01 8.02 -1.09
C GLY A 114 2.07 9.33 -1.88
N ILE A 115 1.43 9.37 -3.05
CA ILE A 115 1.21 10.56 -3.86
C ILE A 115 -0.29 10.77 -4.01
N SER A 116 -0.76 11.99 -3.74
CA SER A 116 -2.16 12.38 -3.87
C SER A 116 -2.27 13.78 -4.47
N VAL A 117 -3.12 13.98 -5.48
CA VAL A 117 -3.47 15.34 -5.95
C VAL A 117 -4.71 15.86 -5.22
N PRO A 118 -4.83 17.19 -5.01
CA PRO A 118 -6.10 17.82 -4.71
C PRO A 118 -7.03 17.39 -5.83
N ALA A 119 -8.13 16.73 -5.46
CA ALA A 119 -9.13 16.35 -6.44
C ALA A 119 -9.48 17.62 -7.22
N GLU A 120 -9.35 17.58 -8.56
CA GLU A 120 -10.27 18.38 -9.38
C GLU A 120 -11.68 18.11 -8.84
N THR A 121 -12.60 19.04 -9.00
CA THR A 121 -14.02 18.92 -8.61
C THR A 121 -14.78 17.72 -9.25
N ALA A 122 -14.13 16.59 -9.50
CA ALA A 122 -14.69 15.28 -9.32
C ALA A 122 -15.41 15.23 -7.97
N THR A 123 -16.73 15.13 -8.04
CA THR A 123 -17.57 14.73 -6.92
C THR A 123 -16.85 13.58 -6.21
N PRO A 124 -16.54 13.66 -4.90
CA PRO A 124 -15.82 12.60 -4.23
C PRO A 124 -16.61 11.32 -4.47
N THR A 125 -16.03 10.38 -5.22
CA THR A 125 -16.57 9.03 -5.24
C THR A 125 -16.45 8.57 -3.81
N PRO A 126 -17.56 8.35 -3.09
CA PRO A 126 -17.48 8.00 -1.69
C PRO A 126 -16.58 6.76 -1.57
N ALA A 127 -15.49 6.88 -0.79
CA ALA A 127 -14.71 5.71 -0.43
C ALA A 127 -15.68 4.75 0.25
N MET A 128 -15.95 3.61 -0.40
CA MET A 128 -16.90 2.65 0.12
C MET A 128 -16.34 2.08 1.43
N THR A 129 -16.95 2.44 2.55
CA THR A 129 -16.61 1.88 3.85
C THR A 129 -17.50 0.66 4.09
N LEU A 130 -16.94 -0.54 3.88
CA LEU A 130 -17.60 -1.80 4.24
C LEU A 130 -17.54 -1.99 5.76
N SER A 131 -18.37 -1.23 6.47
CA SER A 131 -18.49 -1.30 7.93
C SER A 131 -19.15 -2.61 8.33
N GLY A 132 -18.56 -3.35 9.28
CA GLY A 132 -19.12 -4.63 9.73
C GLY A 132 -18.86 -5.80 8.78
N VAL A 133 -18.02 -5.62 7.75
CA VAL A 133 -17.53 -6.72 6.91
C VAL A 133 -16.13 -7.12 7.36
N SER A 134 -15.93 -8.41 7.62
CA SER A 134 -14.62 -9.01 7.86
C SER A 134 -14.18 -9.88 6.68
N ALA A 135 -12.88 -10.12 6.55
CA ALA A 135 -12.33 -11.05 5.57
C ALA A 135 -11.72 -12.28 6.25
N ALA A 136 -11.77 -13.41 5.57
CA ALA A 136 -11.04 -14.63 5.90
C ALA A 136 -10.38 -15.19 4.64
N LEU A 137 -9.21 -15.82 4.80
CA LEU A 137 -8.47 -16.46 3.72
C LEU A 137 -8.43 -17.97 3.92
N HIS A 138 -8.66 -18.70 2.85
CA HIS A 138 -8.49 -20.15 2.81
C HIS A 138 -7.53 -20.53 1.68
N ALA A 139 -6.42 -21.16 2.07
CA ALA A 139 -5.34 -21.55 1.18
C ALA A 139 -4.86 -22.95 1.60
N THR A 140 -4.93 -23.92 0.71
CA THR A 140 -4.70 -25.35 1.03
C THR A 140 -3.64 -26.02 0.15
N SER A 141 -3.16 -25.32 -0.87
CA SER A 141 -2.18 -25.87 -1.80
C SER A 141 -0.78 -25.33 -1.53
N ILE A 142 0.22 -26.00 -2.09
CA ILE A 142 1.60 -25.54 -2.06
C ILE A 142 1.82 -24.64 -3.27
N ALA A 143 2.37 -23.44 -3.05
CA ALA A 143 2.74 -22.52 -4.10
C ALA A 143 4.00 -23.01 -4.84
N VAL A 144 4.03 -22.75 -6.15
CA VAL A 144 5.16 -23.11 -7.02
C VAL A 144 5.67 -21.84 -7.70
N PRO A 145 6.98 -21.52 -7.61
CA PRO A 145 7.56 -20.41 -8.34
C PRO A 145 7.24 -20.45 -9.83
N GLY A 146 6.86 -19.31 -10.39
CA GLY A 146 6.46 -19.17 -11.79
C GLY A 146 5.00 -19.55 -12.10
N GLN A 147 4.23 -20.02 -11.12
CA GLN A 147 2.82 -20.40 -11.29
C GLN A 147 1.86 -19.41 -10.62
N ARG A 148 0.58 -19.54 -10.98
CA ARG A 148 -0.51 -18.85 -10.27
C ARG A 148 -0.98 -19.70 -9.12
N TYR A 149 -0.88 -19.16 -7.91
CA TYR A 149 -1.39 -19.75 -6.69
C TYR A 149 -2.86 -19.39 -6.50
N GLY A 150 -3.71 -20.40 -6.31
CA GLY A 150 -5.14 -20.21 -6.05
C GLY A 150 -5.43 -20.19 -4.55
N PHE A 151 -6.29 -19.28 -4.14
CA PHE A 151 -6.80 -19.18 -2.77
C PHE A 151 -8.21 -18.59 -2.77
N GLU A 152 -8.95 -18.77 -1.68
CA GLU A 152 -10.30 -18.25 -1.52
C GLU A 152 -10.30 -17.12 -0.49
N VAL A 153 -11.04 -16.05 -0.78
CA VAL A 153 -11.38 -14.99 0.18
C VAL A 153 -12.85 -15.07 0.50
N THR A 154 -13.20 -15.16 1.78
CA THR A 154 -14.59 -15.03 2.24
C THR A 154 -14.77 -13.70 2.93
N LEU A 155 -15.71 -12.89 2.44
CA LEU A 155 -16.17 -11.68 3.09
C LEU A 155 -17.43 -11.97 3.89
N SER A 156 -17.43 -11.62 5.17
CA SER A 156 -18.53 -11.90 6.10
C SER A 156 -19.10 -10.60 6.65
N ASN A 157 -20.40 -10.40 6.47
CA ASN A 157 -21.12 -9.23 6.95
C ASN A 157 -21.83 -9.55 8.27
N SER A 158 -21.44 -8.90 9.37
CA SER A 158 -22.09 -9.04 10.67
C SER A 158 -23.28 -8.09 10.88
N ALA A 159 -23.52 -7.16 9.96
CA ALA A 159 -24.63 -6.22 10.06
C ALA A 159 -25.97 -6.87 9.72
N LEU A 160 -27.04 -6.26 10.24
CA LEU A 160 -28.42 -6.67 9.96
C LEU A 160 -28.94 -6.19 8.59
N SER A 161 -28.16 -5.41 7.86
CA SER A 161 -28.42 -4.97 6.49
C SER A 161 -27.40 -5.59 5.53
N PRO A 162 -27.76 -5.88 4.27
CA PRO A 162 -26.80 -6.30 3.25
C PRO A 162 -25.69 -5.25 3.06
N ALA A 163 -24.49 -5.70 2.72
CA ALA A 163 -23.37 -4.85 2.36
C ALA A 163 -23.25 -4.80 0.84
N ASP A 164 -23.50 -3.63 0.25
CA ASP A 164 -23.33 -3.42 -1.19
C ASP A 164 -21.83 -3.39 -1.53
N LEU A 165 -21.47 -4.02 -2.64
CA LEU A 165 -20.12 -3.98 -3.22
C LEU A 165 -20.04 -2.95 -4.36
N SER A 166 -21.04 -2.08 -4.51
CA SER A 166 -21.06 -0.98 -5.46
C SER A 166 -20.83 0.37 -4.76
N PRO A 167 -19.84 1.18 -5.20
CA PRO A 167 -18.92 0.95 -6.31
C PRO A 167 -17.91 -0.17 -6.01
N CYS A 168 -17.44 -0.84 -7.07
CA CYS A 168 -16.62 -2.03 -6.93
C CYS A 168 -15.33 -1.79 -6.13
N PRO A 169 -15.10 -2.48 -4.99
CA PRO A 169 -13.97 -2.19 -4.13
C PRO A 169 -12.64 -2.54 -4.79
N VAL A 170 -11.65 -1.71 -4.47
CA VAL A 170 -10.25 -2.01 -4.73
C VAL A 170 -9.73 -2.88 -3.59
N TYR A 171 -9.01 -3.95 -3.91
CA TYR A 171 -8.30 -4.77 -2.93
C TYR A 171 -6.80 -4.80 -3.22
N LEU A 172 -6.05 -5.19 -2.20
CA LEU A 172 -4.61 -5.47 -2.23
C LEU A 172 -4.40 -6.95 -1.90
N GLU A 173 -3.49 -7.62 -2.61
CA GLU A 173 -3.05 -8.99 -2.28
C GLU A 173 -1.55 -9.13 -2.46
N GLY A 174 -0.85 -9.91 -1.62
CA GLY A 174 0.57 -10.22 -1.81
C GLY A 174 1.21 -11.05 -0.71
N LEU A 175 2.49 -11.40 -0.91
CA LEU A 175 3.31 -12.18 0.04
C LEU A 175 4.22 -11.28 0.87
N LYS A 176 4.08 -11.32 2.19
CA LYS A 176 5.00 -10.63 3.09
C LYS A 176 6.43 -11.15 2.89
N ASP A 177 7.42 -10.27 3.04
CA ASP A 177 8.86 -10.55 2.93
C ASP A 177 9.35 -10.94 1.52
N MET A 178 8.49 -10.84 0.50
CA MET A 178 8.88 -10.87 -0.90
C MET A 178 8.89 -9.47 -1.48
N ASP A 179 10.00 -9.04 -2.09
CA ASP A 179 10.09 -7.77 -2.83
C ASP A 179 8.97 -7.68 -3.89
N SER A 180 8.25 -6.56 -3.93
CA SER A 180 7.25 -6.22 -4.96
C SER A 180 6.06 -7.17 -5.13
N SER A 181 5.63 -7.85 -4.05
CA SER A 181 4.59 -8.89 -4.13
C SER A 181 3.15 -8.41 -3.97
N VAL A 182 2.90 -7.18 -3.49
CA VAL A 182 1.52 -6.70 -3.36
C VAL A 182 1.08 -5.97 -4.60
N VAL A 183 -0.06 -6.41 -5.11
CA VAL A 183 -0.69 -5.86 -6.30
C VAL A 183 -2.09 -5.36 -5.92
N SER A 184 -2.53 -4.31 -6.62
CA SER A 184 -3.88 -3.76 -6.46
C SER A 184 -4.76 -4.17 -7.64
N TYR A 185 -5.99 -4.56 -7.33
CA TYR A 185 -6.99 -4.99 -8.30
C TYR A 185 -8.37 -4.49 -7.91
N LEU A 186 -9.31 -4.52 -8.87
CA LEU A 186 -10.74 -4.39 -8.59
C LEU A 186 -11.31 -5.78 -8.29
N LEU A 187 -12.21 -5.85 -7.31
CA LEU A 187 -12.98 -7.06 -7.05
C LEU A 187 -13.86 -7.39 -8.27
N ASN A 188 -14.27 -8.65 -8.45
CA ASN A 188 -15.09 -9.03 -9.60
C ASN A 188 -16.59 -8.77 -9.37
N CYS A 189 -16.97 -7.50 -9.16
CA CYS A 189 -18.34 -7.15 -8.77
C CYS A 189 -19.40 -7.40 -9.84
N ALA A 190 -19.00 -7.61 -11.11
CA ALA A 190 -19.93 -8.01 -12.16
C ALA A 190 -20.49 -9.42 -11.95
N ALA A 191 -19.76 -10.25 -11.20
CA ALA A 191 -20.18 -11.60 -10.81
C ALA A 191 -20.56 -11.70 -9.33
N ALA A 192 -20.40 -10.63 -8.56
CA ALA A 192 -20.67 -10.61 -7.13
C ALA A 192 -22.10 -10.17 -6.84
N GLU A 193 -22.66 -10.66 -5.74
CA GLU A 193 -23.88 -10.17 -5.15
C GLU A 193 -23.57 -9.20 -3.99
N PRO A 194 -24.55 -8.46 -3.47
CA PRO A 194 -24.38 -7.82 -2.17
C PRO A 194 -24.22 -8.89 -1.07
N ILE A 195 -23.27 -8.71 -0.16
CA ILE A 195 -23.06 -9.66 0.93
C ILE A 195 -24.32 -9.63 1.83
N PRO A 196 -25.03 -10.76 2.01
CA PRO A 196 -26.28 -10.77 2.76
C PRO A 196 -26.11 -10.28 4.20
N SER A 197 -27.22 -9.84 4.80
CA SER A 197 -27.30 -9.58 6.24
C SER A 197 -26.93 -10.84 7.03
N VAL A 198 -26.01 -10.71 7.99
CA VAL A 198 -25.48 -11.84 8.79
C VAL A 198 -25.03 -13.02 7.89
N GLY A 199 -24.45 -12.70 6.74
CA GLY A 199 -24.10 -13.64 5.69
C GLY A 199 -22.67 -13.46 5.18
N SER A 200 -22.31 -14.24 4.17
CA SER A 200 -20.97 -14.22 3.59
C SER A 200 -20.99 -14.46 2.09
N GLU A 201 -19.93 -14.00 1.43
CA GLU A 201 -19.68 -14.23 0.01
C GLU A 201 -18.20 -14.58 -0.22
N SER A 202 -17.95 -15.58 -1.06
CA SER A 202 -16.60 -16.09 -1.34
C SER A 202 -16.15 -15.74 -2.76
N PHE A 203 -14.86 -15.46 -2.89
CA PHE A 203 -14.19 -15.09 -4.13
C PHE A 203 -13.00 -16.02 -4.38
N ASP A 204 -12.95 -16.61 -5.57
CA ASP A 204 -11.79 -17.35 -6.06
C ASP A 204 -10.70 -16.39 -6.55
N MET A 205 -9.59 -16.35 -5.83
CA MET A 205 -8.47 -15.43 -6.06
C MET A 205 -7.26 -16.15 -6.66
N ARG A 206 -6.39 -15.39 -7.33
CA ARG A 206 -5.18 -15.92 -7.97
C ARG A 206 -4.01 -14.96 -7.85
N LEU A 207 -3.02 -15.35 -7.06
CA LEU A 207 -1.76 -14.62 -6.93
C LEU A 207 -0.70 -15.20 -7.87
N SER A 208 0.07 -14.36 -8.56
CA SER A 208 1.22 -14.83 -9.34
C SER A 208 2.45 -14.98 -8.42
N ILE A 209 3.06 -16.15 -8.40
CA ILE A 209 4.29 -16.41 -7.64
C ILE A 209 5.50 -16.19 -8.56
N PRO A 210 6.37 -15.21 -8.30
CA PRO A 210 7.55 -14.98 -9.14
C PRO A 210 8.46 -16.22 -9.28
N TRP A 211 9.15 -16.36 -10.41
CA TRP A 211 10.15 -17.42 -10.61
C TRP A 211 11.32 -17.33 -9.63
N SER A 212 11.60 -16.13 -9.13
CA SER A 212 12.67 -15.85 -8.17
C SER A 212 12.28 -16.11 -6.72
N THR A 213 11.04 -16.52 -6.43
CA THR A 213 10.59 -16.79 -5.06
C THR A 213 11.38 -17.95 -4.44
N PRO A 214 12.12 -17.72 -3.35
CA PRO A 214 12.78 -18.80 -2.63
C PRO A 214 11.78 -19.79 -2.04
N ARG A 215 12.25 -21.01 -1.77
CA ARG A 215 11.48 -21.99 -1.00
C ARG A 215 11.34 -21.53 0.44
N GLY A 216 10.17 -21.71 1.01
CA GLY A 216 9.91 -21.34 2.40
C GLY A 216 8.45 -21.04 2.67
N GLN A 217 8.19 -20.58 3.88
CA GLN A 217 6.86 -20.20 4.33
C GLN A 217 6.70 -18.68 4.23
N TYR A 218 5.59 -18.24 3.63
CA TYR A 218 5.28 -16.84 3.37
C TYR A 218 3.90 -16.49 3.92
N LEU A 219 3.75 -15.26 4.42
CA LEU A 219 2.45 -14.76 4.85
C LEU A 219 1.73 -14.15 3.65
N LEU A 220 0.70 -14.84 3.16
CA LEU A 220 -0.25 -14.28 2.20
C LEU A 220 -1.13 -13.26 2.91
N THR A 221 -1.26 -12.08 2.31
CA THR A 221 -2.09 -10.99 2.81
C THR A 221 -3.10 -10.55 1.75
N TRP A 222 -4.30 -10.19 2.20
CA TRP A 222 -5.36 -9.68 1.36
C TRP A 222 -6.19 -8.64 2.11
N GLY A 223 -6.64 -7.56 1.45
CA GLY A 223 -7.58 -6.64 2.08
C GLY A 223 -8.18 -5.58 1.17
N ILE A 224 -9.36 -5.07 1.55
CA ILE A 224 -10.04 -3.98 0.84
C ILE A 224 -9.47 -2.62 1.27
N VAL A 225 -9.15 -1.79 0.28
CA VAL A 225 -8.67 -0.42 0.51
C VAL A 225 -9.77 0.39 1.19
N GLY A 226 -9.44 1.03 2.31
CA GLY A 226 -10.39 1.85 3.08
C GLY A 226 -11.27 1.05 4.05
N SER A 227 -11.08 -0.26 4.18
CA SER A 227 -11.74 -1.08 5.21
C SER A 227 -10.73 -1.80 6.10
N ALA A 228 -10.62 -1.38 7.36
CA ALA A 228 -9.71 -2.00 8.32
C ALA A 228 -10.14 -3.41 8.74
N SER A 229 -11.45 -3.71 8.70
CA SER A 229 -11.98 -5.02 9.12
C SER A 229 -11.98 -6.05 7.98
N ALA A 230 -12.09 -5.62 6.73
CA ALA A 230 -12.02 -6.50 5.56
C ALA A 230 -10.56 -6.77 5.14
N TYR A 231 -9.78 -7.28 6.08
CA TYR A 231 -8.39 -7.67 5.93
C TYR A 231 -8.16 -9.07 6.51
N ALA A 232 -7.36 -9.88 5.83
CA ALA A 232 -7.03 -11.24 6.26
C ALA A 232 -5.58 -11.60 5.87
N ASN A 233 -5.02 -12.55 6.61
CA ASN A 233 -3.75 -13.18 6.25
C ASN A 233 -3.77 -14.69 6.56
N THR A 234 -2.90 -15.43 5.90
CA THR A 234 -2.67 -16.85 6.17
C THR A 234 -1.27 -17.25 5.70
N TRP A 235 -0.71 -18.31 6.30
CA TRP A 235 0.58 -18.85 5.89
C TRP A 235 0.41 -19.78 4.69
N ILE A 236 1.32 -19.66 3.72
CA ILE A 236 1.43 -20.59 2.59
C ILE A 236 2.87 -21.08 2.47
N ASP A 237 3.05 -22.28 1.95
CA ASP A 237 4.36 -22.85 1.66
C ASP A 237 4.68 -22.72 0.17
N VAL A 238 5.91 -22.35 -0.16
CA VAL A 238 6.46 -22.32 -1.53
C VAL A 238 7.51 -23.42 -1.69
N SER A 239 7.36 -24.23 -2.74
CA SER A 239 8.21 -25.41 -3.07
C SER A 239 9.21 -25.23 -4.20
#